data_AF-A0A952WM20-F1
#
_entry.id   AF-A0A952WM20-F1
#
_cell.length_a   1.000
_cell.length_b   1.000
_cell.length_c   1.000
_cell.angle_alpha   90.00
_cell.angle_beta   90.00
_cell.angle_gamma   90.00
#
_symmetry.space_group_name_H-M   'P 1'
#
loop_
_entity.id
_entity.type
_entity.pdbx_description
1 polymer ?
#
loop_
_entity_poly.entity_id
_entity_poly.type
_entity_poly.pdbx_seq_one_letter_code
_entity_poly.pdbx_strand_id
1 'polypeptide(L)'
;MTAPSPLLDLHAARGAAFAQYGEADGRAGIAVPMAYGPVEVEYAAIRRSAGVLDLPQRGVVEVVGADRVEFLNRMISQDVRTIVPGRCARAFWLNRKGRIDADLRVWHLEDRTLLDIDAHAAGRTVTGLGAYIVADDVAIREISAATHRMAIHGPGACLAAASILDDDDDRDRLAVLPPDRCLLATASGWPVVIAREDQTAQVGLEFMCPAESATTLYTALLEKGGWLDAQAAQPAPPSPGPTPGARRAAATLRPIGWHAFNTARIEAGTPLYNIDFGPDSLPAETGVFDDRVCLTKGCYLGQEIVARMHARGQARRRLVAIRLDRSIPIGGGTPDTPPPSPRQPETGAAVRAADNPAGDPIGAVTSSALSPMLGQTPVCFAMVTPDRSDADTPVEIDCQGSSVRGVVQPSLRFLVRPEPSPATRP
;
A
#
# COMPACT_ATOMS: atom_id res chain seq x y z
N MET A 1 -14.32 -11.76 -12.35
CA MET A 1 -13.65 -11.03 -13.45
C MET A 1 -13.37 -9.63 -12.94
N THR A 2 -12.17 -9.10 -13.15
CA THR A 2 -11.80 -7.75 -12.69
C THR A 2 -12.46 -6.72 -13.62
N ALA A 3 -13.30 -5.85 -13.06
CA ALA A 3 -13.92 -4.77 -13.82
C ALA A 3 -12.88 -3.65 -14.05
N PRO A 4 -12.93 -2.92 -15.17
CA PRO A 4 -12.09 -1.74 -15.36
C PRO A 4 -12.43 -0.66 -14.33
N SER A 5 -11.48 0.24 -14.05
CA SER A 5 -11.73 1.39 -13.18
C SER A 5 -12.90 2.23 -13.73
N PRO A 6 -13.92 2.58 -12.92
CA PRO A 6 -14.91 3.59 -13.30
C PRO A 6 -14.30 4.97 -13.61
N LEU A 7 -13.08 5.21 -13.14
CA LEU A 7 -12.33 6.45 -13.34
C LEU A 7 -11.41 6.41 -14.57
N LEU A 8 -11.39 5.32 -15.34
CA LEU A 8 -10.44 5.12 -16.44
C LEU A 8 -10.44 6.28 -17.45
N ASP A 9 -11.63 6.62 -17.97
CA ASP A 9 -11.77 7.71 -18.94
C ASP A 9 -11.43 9.08 -18.32
N LEU A 10 -11.74 9.26 -17.05
CA LEU A 10 -11.46 10.48 -16.30
C LEU A 10 -9.95 10.71 -16.11
N HIS A 11 -9.20 9.62 -15.90
CA HIS A 11 -7.74 9.63 -15.83
C HIS A 11 -7.11 9.85 -17.20
N ALA A 12 -7.61 9.17 -18.23
CA ALA A 12 -7.14 9.33 -19.60
C ALA A 12 -7.32 10.78 -20.10
N ALA A 13 -8.48 11.39 -19.83
CA ALA A 13 -8.75 12.79 -20.13
C ALA A 13 -7.82 13.77 -19.38
N ARG A 14 -7.20 13.32 -18.28
CA ARG A 14 -6.21 14.08 -17.49
C ARG A 14 -4.75 13.75 -17.85
N GLY A 15 -4.53 13.00 -18.93
CA GLY A 15 -3.19 12.68 -19.42
C GLY A 15 -2.47 11.61 -18.59
N ALA A 16 -3.19 10.76 -17.87
CA ALA A 16 -2.57 9.65 -17.15
C ALA A 16 -1.89 8.68 -18.13
N ALA A 17 -0.65 8.31 -17.83
CA ALA A 17 -0.04 7.09 -18.38
C ALA A 17 -0.54 5.88 -17.59
N PHE A 18 -0.64 4.70 -18.22
CA PHE A 18 -1.19 3.49 -17.58
C PHE A 18 -0.24 2.30 -17.65
N ALA A 19 -0.24 1.50 -16.58
CA ALA A 19 0.39 0.18 -16.51
C ALA A 19 -0.68 -0.90 -16.38
N GLN A 20 -0.31 -2.14 -16.72
CA GLN A 20 -1.12 -3.32 -16.49
C GLN A 20 -0.69 -4.00 -15.19
N TYR A 21 -1.47 -3.81 -14.13
CA TYR A 21 -1.25 -4.49 -12.85
C TYR A 21 -1.64 -5.97 -12.95
N GLY A 22 -0.78 -6.86 -12.45
CA GLY A 22 -1.10 -8.29 -12.32
C GLY A 22 -1.14 -9.07 -13.64
N GLU A 23 -0.69 -8.49 -14.75
CA GLU A 23 -0.57 -9.17 -16.04
C GLU A 23 0.56 -10.21 -15.98
N ALA A 24 0.20 -11.48 -15.85
CA ALA A 24 1.11 -12.62 -15.86
C ALA A 24 0.32 -13.92 -16.11
N ASP A 25 0.95 -14.92 -16.74
CA ASP A 25 0.44 -16.29 -16.85
C ASP A 25 -1.03 -16.39 -17.32
N GLY A 26 -1.40 -15.60 -18.33
CA GLY A 26 -2.75 -15.59 -18.90
C GLY A 26 -3.81 -14.85 -18.06
N ARG A 27 -3.42 -14.18 -16.97
CA ARG A 27 -4.29 -13.26 -16.23
C ARG A 27 -4.37 -11.92 -16.97
N ALA A 28 -5.59 -11.43 -17.15
CA ALA A 28 -5.82 -10.09 -17.68
C ALA A 28 -5.30 -9.05 -16.69
N GLY A 29 -4.52 -8.10 -17.19
CA GLY A 29 -4.05 -6.96 -16.42
C GLY A 29 -5.17 -6.00 -16.03
N ILE A 30 -4.95 -5.24 -14.96
CA ILE A 30 -5.81 -4.15 -14.53
C ILE A 30 -5.10 -2.84 -14.82
N ALA A 31 -5.70 -1.98 -15.66
CA ALA A 31 -5.15 -0.68 -15.97
C ALA A 31 -5.08 0.21 -14.70
N VAL A 32 -3.87 0.64 -14.33
CA VAL A 32 -3.62 1.54 -13.19
C VAL A 32 -2.91 2.81 -13.66
N PRO A 33 -3.30 4.01 -13.20
CA PRO A 33 -2.57 5.23 -13.50
C PRO A 33 -1.12 5.15 -12.96
N MET A 34 -0.13 5.29 -13.84
CA MET A 34 1.29 5.30 -13.49
C MET A 34 1.76 6.66 -12.99
N ALA A 35 1.36 7.71 -13.70
CA ALA A 35 1.67 9.11 -13.44
C ALA A 35 0.75 10.00 -14.30
N TYR A 36 0.60 11.26 -13.91
CA TYR A 36 -0.13 12.33 -14.60
C TYR A 36 0.82 13.44 -15.11
N GLY A 37 2.13 13.18 -15.11
CA GLY A 37 3.18 14.14 -15.47
C GLY A 37 4.48 13.86 -14.72
N PRO A 38 5.22 14.90 -14.28
CA PRO A 38 6.44 14.73 -13.50
C PRO A 38 6.17 14.08 -12.13
N VAL A 39 6.72 12.88 -11.94
CA VAL A 39 6.52 12.03 -10.75
C VAL A 39 6.97 12.74 -9.47
N GLU A 40 7.97 13.62 -9.55
CA GLU A 40 8.51 14.37 -8.41
C GLU A 40 7.45 15.28 -7.78
N VAL A 41 6.54 15.82 -8.59
CA VAL A 41 5.50 16.73 -8.11
C VAL A 41 4.36 15.94 -7.46
N GLU A 42 4.02 14.77 -7.99
CA GLU A 42 3.08 13.83 -7.37
C GLU A 42 3.62 13.32 -6.03
N TYR A 43 4.89 12.92 -6.01
CA TYR A 43 5.58 12.51 -4.80
C TYR A 43 5.65 13.64 -3.76
N ALA A 44 5.93 14.88 -4.19
CA ALA A 44 5.91 16.05 -3.30
C ALA A 44 4.53 16.28 -2.68
N ALA A 45 3.43 16.01 -3.40
CA ALA A 45 2.09 16.10 -2.86
C ALA A 45 1.85 15.10 -1.71
N ILE A 46 2.32 13.84 -1.86
CA ILE A 46 2.27 12.85 -0.77
C ILE A 46 3.02 13.35 0.47
N ARG A 47 4.17 14.02 0.28
CA ARG A 47 5.03 14.45 1.40
C ARG A 47 4.61 15.76 2.05
N ARG A 48 3.99 16.68 1.31
CA ARG A 48 3.77 18.07 1.74
C ARG A 48 2.32 18.53 1.73
N SER A 49 1.44 17.87 0.98
CA SER A 49 0.01 18.21 0.89
C SER A 49 -0.85 16.95 0.96
N ALA A 50 -1.57 16.61 -0.12
CA ALA A 50 -2.35 15.40 -0.25
C ALA A 50 -2.32 14.92 -1.71
N GLY A 51 -2.17 13.62 -1.92
CA GLY A 51 -2.31 12.96 -3.22
C GLY A 51 -3.48 11.98 -3.19
N VAL A 52 -4.38 12.04 -4.18
CA VAL A 52 -5.45 11.05 -4.39
C VAL A 52 -5.00 10.01 -5.42
N LEU A 53 -5.12 8.75 -5.06
CA LEU A 53 -4.70 7.58 -5.84
C LEU A 53 -5.92 6.70 -6.14
N ASP A 54 -6.07 6.30 -7.40
CA ASP A 54 -7.02 5.27 -7.80
C ASP A 54 -6.47 3.87 -7.50
N LEU A 55 -7.34 2.95 -7.05
CA LEU A 55 -6.98 1.60 -6.62
C LEU A 55 -7.85 0.52 -7.29
N PRO A 56 -7.96 0.46 -8.63
CA PRO A 56 -8.81 -0.53 -9.30
C PRO A 56 -8.31 -1.97 -9.14
N GLN A 57 -7.06 -2.15 -8.74
CA GLN A 57 -6.45 -3.44 -8.41
C GLN A 57 -6.89 -4.01 -7.05
N ARG A 58 -7.75 -3.31 -6.31
CA ARG A 58 -8.30 -3.77 -5.03
C ARG A 58 -9.69 -4.37 -5.24
N GLY A 59 -9.91 -5.54 -4.66
CA GLY A 59 -11.18 -6.24 -4.61
C GLY A 59 -11.79 -6.19 -3.22
N VAL A 60 -13.09 -6.52 -3.14
CA VAL A 60 -13.82 -6.53 -1.87
C VAL A 60 -14.62 -7.82 -1.77
N VAL A 61 -14.41 -8.54 -0.67
CA VAL A 61 -15.25 -9.67 -0.27
C VAL A 61 -16.05 -9.26 0.95
N GLU A 62 -17.38 -9.34 0.86
CA GLU A 62 -18.26 -9.10 1.98
C GLU A 62 -18.62 -10.42 2.67
N VAL A 63 -18.61 -10.39 4.00
CA VAL A 63 -19.03 -11.47 4.88
C VAL A 63 -20.15 -10.97 5.79
N VAL A 64 -21.30 -11.62 5.72
CA VAL A 64 -22.51 -11.33 6.53
C VAL A 64 -22.97 -12.58 7.27
N GLY A 65 -23.95 -12.42 8.17
CA GLY A 65 -24.51 -13.50 8.98
C GLY A 65 -24.12 -13.39 10.46
N ALA A 66 -24.90 -14.03 11.34
CA ALA A 66 -24.71 -13.96 12.79
C ALA A 66 -23.38 -14.59 13.24
N ASP A 67 -22.93 -15.64 12.56
CA ASP A 67 -21.73 -16.40 12.93
C ASP A 67 -20.44 -15.87 12.27
N ARG A 68 -20.52 -14.76 11.50
CA ARG A 68 -19.40 -14.27 10.67
C ARG A 68 -18.10 -14.04 11.45
N VAL A 69 -18.20 -13.55 12.69
CA VAL A 69 -17.03 -13.21 13.52
C VAL A 69 -16.31 -14.49 13.93
N GLU A 70 -17.03 -15.48 14.45
CA GLU A 70 -16.45 -16.75 14.89
C GLU A 70 -15.97 -17.57 13.69
N PHE A 71 -16.70 -17.55 12.57
CA PHE A 71 -16.26 -18.15 11.33
C PHE A 71 -14.92 -17.56 10.86
N LEU A 72 -14.84 -16.24 10.69
CA LEU A 72 -13.59 -15.58 10.26
C LEU A 72 -12.46 -15.80 11.26
N ASN A 73 -12.75 -15.80 12.56
CA ASN A 73 -11.77 -16.09 13.59
C ASN A 73 -11.18 -17.50 13.47
N ARG A 74 -11.92 -18.50 12.95
CA ARG A 74 -11.35 -19.83 12.65
C ARG A 74 -10.57 -19.86 11.33
N MET A 75 -10.85 -18.95 10.41
CA MET A 75 -10.32 -19.02 9.04
C MET A 75 -9.06 -18.18 8.80
N ILE A 76 -8.91 -17.04 9.47
CA ILE A 76 -7.82 -16.09 9.19
C ILE A 76 -6.82 -16.00 10.33
N SER A 77 -5.60 -15.51 10.08
CA SER A 77 -4.51 -15.52 11.05
C SER A 77 -4.61 -14.48 12.17
N GLN A 78 -5.61 -13.61 12.17
CA GLN A 78 -5.79 -12.52 13.14
C GLN A 78 -6.99 -12.79 14.07
N ASP A 79 -6.96 -12.27 15.31
CA ASP A 79 -8.10 -12.41 16.24
C ASP A 79 -9.23 -11.45 15.85
N VAL A 80 -10.26 -11.98 15.21
CA VAL A 80 -11.37 -11.17 14.69
C VAL A 80 -12.28 -10.69 15.82
N ARG A 81 -12.32 -11.41 16.94
CA ARG A 81 -13.19 -11.09 18.09
C ARG A 81 -12.78 -9.78 18.77
N THR A 82 -11.53 -9.37 18.60
CA THR A 82 -11.02 -8.08 19.10
C THR A 82 -11.27 -6.91 18.14
N ILE A 83 -11.68 -7.19 16.90
CA ILE A 83 -11.98 -6.20 15.87
C ILE A 83 -13.46 -5.81 16.00
N VAL A 84 -13.80 -5.00 17.02
CA VAL A 84 -15.17 -4.50 17.20
C VAL A 84 -15.58 -3.55 16.05
N PRO A 85 -16.88 -3.31 15.82
CA PRO A 85 -17.33 -2.44 14.72
C PRO A 85 -16.65 -1.07 14.73
N GLY A 86 -16.25 -0.59 13.54
CA GLY A 86 -15.45 0.63 13.37
C GLY A 86 -13.95 0.42 13.56
N ARG A 87 -13.48 -0.82 13.70
CA ARG A 87 -12.06 -1.19 13.66
C ARG A 87 -11.70 -1.91 12.37
N CYS A 88 -10.44 -1.74 12.01
CA CYS A 88 -9.76 -2.48 10.98
C CYS A 88 -8.63 -3.29 11.59
N ALA A 89 -8.37 -4.45 11.00
CA ALA A 89 -7.12 -5.15 11.24
C ALA A 89 -6.62 -5.78 9.95
N ARG A 90 -5.43 -6.34 10.05
CA ARG A 90 -4.77 -7.02 8.97
C ARG A 90 -4.60 -8.49 9.30
N ALA A 91 -4.76 -9.32 8.29
CA ALA A 91 -4.70 -10.76 8.45
C ALA A 91 -4.21 -11.41 7.16
N PHE A 92 -3.70 -12.63 7.29
CA PHE A 92 -3.60 -13.53 6.16
C PHE A 92 -4.74 -14.54 6.18
N TRP A 93 -5.20 -14.93 5.00
CA TRP A 93 -5.88 -16.20 4.81
C TRP A 93 -4.89 -17.20 4.23
N LEU A 94 -4.77 -18.35 4.88
CA LEU A 94 -3.75 -19.35 4.57
C LEU A 94 -4.39 -20.64 4.06
N ASN A 95 -3.68 -21.37 3.21
CA ASN A 95 -4.04 -22.75 2.91
C ASN A 95 -3.55 -23.71 4.00
N ARG A 96 -3.91 -25.00 3.85
CA ARG A 96 -3.48 -26.09 4.74
C ARG A 96 -1.96 -26.28 4.82
N LYS A 97 -1.21 -25.78 3.83
CA LYS A 97 0.26 -25.79 3.81
C LYS A 97 0.86 -24.52 4.44
N GLY A 98 0.03 -23.66 5.04
CA GLY A 98 0.44 -22.43 5.71
C GLY A 98 0.85 -21.30 4.76
N ARG A 99 0.72 -21.47 3.44
CA ARG A 99 1.05 -20.41 2.46
C ARG A 99 -0.10 -19.42 2.35
N ILE A 100 0.23 -18.20 1.97
CA ILE A 100 -0.69 -17.06 1.94
C ILE A 100 -1.57 -17.14 0.70
N ASP A 101 -2.84 -17.54 0.83
CA ASP A 101 -3.76 -17.48 -0.31
C ASP A 101 -4.29 -16.06 -0.55
N ALA A 102 -4.37 -15.23 0.50
CA ALA A 102 -4.71 -13.81 0.40
C ALA A 102 -4.15 -12.98 1.56
N ASP A 103 -3.74 -11.75 1.25
CA ASP A 103 -3.47 -10.68 2.22
C ASP A 103 -4.75 -9.85 2.42
N LEU A 104 -5.24 -9.81 3.66
CA LEU A 104 -6.54 -9.24 4.02
C LEU A 104 -6.39 -7.97 4.85
N ARG A 105 -7.22 -6.98 4.51
CA ARG A 105 -7.58 -5.88 5.39
C ARG A 105 -9.04 -6.07 5.80
N VAL A 106 -9.24 -6.44 7.07
CA VAL A 106 -10.55 -6.71 7.67
C VAL A 106 -11.11 -5.40 8.17
N TRP A 107 -12.21 -4.94 7.59
CA TRP A 107 -12.94 -3.75 8.04
C TRP A 107 -14.26 -4.22 8.65
N HIS A 108 -14.37 -4.12 9.97
CA HIS A 108 -15.53 -4.65 10.68
C HIS A 108 -16.59 -3.56 10.88
N LEU A 109 -17.80 -3.81 10.39
CA LEU A 109 -18.98 -2.97 10.54
C LEU A 109 -20.05 -3.72 11.35
N GLU A 110 -21.09 -3.01 11.78
CA GLU A 110 -22.13 -3.55 12.66
C GLU A 110 -22.89 -4.73 12.04
N ASP A 111 -23.24 -4.63 10.76
CA ASP A 111 -24.03 -5.61 10.01
C ASP A 111 -23.19 -6.58 9.17
N ARG A 112 -21.96 -6.18 8.83
CA ARG A 112 -21.10 -6.91 7.88
C ARG A 112 -19.62 -6.76 8.17
N THR A 113 -18.81 -7.63 7.59
CA THR A 113 -17.35 -7.49 7.54
C THR A 113 -16.90 -7.39 6.10
N LEU A 114 -16.08 -6.40 5.79
CA LEU A 114 -15.53 -6.19 4.46
C LEU A 114 -14.06 -6.63 4.49
N LEU A 115 -13.68 -7.50 3.56
CA LEU A 115 -12.31 -7.92 3.34
C LEU A 115 -11.79 -7.18 2.11
N ASP A 116 -11.00 -6.14 2.35
CA ASP A 116 -10.24 -5.45 1.31
C ASP A 116 -8.98 -6.25 0.97
N ILE A 117 -8.86 -6.64 -0.29
CA ILE A 117 -7.87 -7.60 -0.78
C ILE A 117 -7.39 -7.22 -2.17
N ASP A 118 -6.36 -7.90 -2.65
CA ASP A 118 -6.00 -7.87 -4.06
C ASP A 118 -7.14 -8.42 -4.94
N ALA A 119 -7.44 -7.74 -6.05
CA ALA A 119 -8.57 -8.10 -6.91
C ALA A 119 -8.41 -9.50 -7.55
N HIS A 120 -7.18 -9.94 -7.85
CA HIS A 120 -6.94 -11.29 -8.34
C HIS A 120 -7.10 -12.36 -7.24
N ALA A 121 -7.15 -11.95 -5.96
CA ALA A 121 -7.41 -12.82 -4.82
C ALA A 121 -8.89 -12.99 -4.46
N ALA A 122 -9.78 -12.12 -4.95
CA ALA A 122 -11.16 -12.08 -4.49
C ALA A 122 -11.94 -13.36 -4.77
N GLY A 123 -12.05 -13.76 -6.04
CA GLY A 123 -12.82 -14.96 -6.40
C GLY A 123 -12.33 -16.24 -5.71
N ARG A 124 -11.02 -16.45 -5.60
CA ARG A 124 -10.47 -17.61 -4.88
C ARG A 124 -10.72 -17.55 -3.37
N THR A 125 -10.74 -16.35 -2.79
CA THR A 125 -11.05 -16.14 -1.36
C THR A 125 -12.50 -16.46 -1.06
N VAL A 126 -13.44 -16.05 -1.92
CA VAL A 126 -14.86 -16.45 -1.79
C VAL A 126 -15.01 -17.95 -1.86
N THR A 127 -14.48 -18.59 -2.90
CA THR A 127 -14.59 -20.04 -3.09
C THR A 127 -13.95 -20.82 -1.95
N GLY A 128 -12.73 -20.43 -1.55
CA GLY A 128 -11.98 -21.19 -0.56
C GLY A 128 -12.43 -20.97 0.87
N LEU A 129 -12.87 -19.77 1.26
CA LEU A 129 -13.54 -19.57 2.56
C LEU A 129 -14.92 -20.25 2.55
N GLY A 130 -15.69 -20.09 1.49
CA GLY A 130 -17.04 -20.66 1.36
C GLY A 130 -17.08 -22.19 1.52
N ALA A 131 -16.01 -22.89 1.10
CA ALA A 131 -15.88 -24.33 1.28
C ALA A 131 -15.82 -24.79 2.74
N TYR A 132 -15.61 -23.89 3.71
CA TYR A 132 -15.58 -24.19 5.15
C TYR A 132 -16.86 -23.82 5.89
N ILE A 133 -17.87 -23.26 5.20
CA ILE A 133 -19.16 -22.93 5.82
C ILE A 133 -19.91 -24.24 6.05
N VAL A 134 -20.04 -24.65 7.32
CA VAL A 134 -20.72 -25.90 7.70
C VAL A 134 -21.72 -25.60 8.81
N ALA A 135 -22.99 -25.43 8.41
CA ALA A 135 -24.08 -25.06 9.31
C ALA A 135 -23.90 -23.72 10.07
N ASP A 136 -22.88 -22.92 9.72
CA ASP A 136 -22.71 -21.54 10.18
C ASP A 136 -23.71 -20.61 9.45
N ASP A 137 -24.33 -19.67 10.16
CA ASP A 137 -25.07 -18.56 9.56
C ASP A 137 -24.07 -17.52 9.02
N VAL A 138 -23.52 -17.82 7.84
CA VAL A 138 -22.55 -16.98 7.13
C VAL A 138 -22.82 -17.01 5.64
N ALA A 139 -22.80 -15.83 5.00
CA ALA A 139 -22.74 -15.70 3.56
C ALA A 139 -21.53 -14.86 3.15
N ILE A 140 -20.82 -15.32 2.11
CA ILE A 140 -19.62 -14.69 1.58
C ILE A 140 -19.84 -14.38 0.11
N ARG A 141 -19.62 -13.14 -0.30
CA ARG A 141 -19.78 -12.71 -1.69
C ARG A 141 -18.69 -11.74 -2.12
N GLU A 142 -18.26 -11.87 -3.36
CA GLU A 142 -17.42 -10.85 -3.99
C GLU A 142 -18.33 -9.68 -4.40
N ILE A 143 -17.99 -8.47 -3.95
CA ILE A 143 -18.69 -7.23 -4.31
C ILE A 143 -17.79 -6.25 -5.07
N SER A 144 -16.62 -6.69 -5.52
CA SER A 144 -15.63 -5.89 -6.25
C SER A 144 -16.23 -5.09 -7.42
N ALA A 145 -17.20 -5.65 -8.16
CA ALA A 145 -17.83 -4.95 -9.28
C ALA A 145 -18.84 -3.86 -8.85
N ALA A 146 -19.38 -3.95 -7.63
CA ALA A 146 -20.35 -3.01 -7.09
C ALA A 146 -19.69 -1.91 -6.25
N THR A 147 -18.40 -2.04 -5.94
CA THR A 147 -17.65 -1.10 -5.10
C THR A 147 -16.39 -0.61 -5.80
N HIS A 148 -15.91 0.57 -5.44
CA HIS A 148 -14.64 1.10 -5.93
C HIS A 148 -13.78 1.63 -4.79
N ARG A 149 -12.45 1.56 -4.97
CA ARG A 149 -11.45 1.91 -3.97
C ARG A 149 -10.59 3.07 -4.44
N MET A 150 -10.34 4.02 -3.55
CA MET A 150 -9.42 5.13 -3.75
C MET A 150 -8.65 5.37 -2.45
N ALA A 151 -7.47 5.96 -2.53
CA ALA A 151 -6.72 6.39 -1.36
C ALA A 151 -6.35 7.87 -1.43
N ILE A 152 -6.21 8.50 -0.27
CA ILE A 152 -5.62 9.83 -0.13
C ILE A 152 -4.44 9.71 0.81
N HIS A 153 -3.25 10.17 0.38
CA HIS A 153 -2.02 10.14 1.17
C HIS A 153 -1.43 11.53 1.34
N GLY A 154 -0.94 11.82 2.54
CA GLY A 154 -0.21 13.04 2.86
C GLY A 154 -0.78 13.78 4.08
N PRO A 155 -0.05 14.76 4.62
CA PRO A 155 -0.46 15.51 5.81
C PRO A 155 -1.83 16.21 5.67
N GLY A 156 -2.26 16.53 4.45
CA GLY A 156 -3.55 17.12 4.14
C GLY A 156 -4.68 16.11 3.86
N ALA A 157 -4.44 14.79 3.97
CA ALA A 157 -5.41 13.79 3.52
C ALA A 157 -6.73 13.85 4.31
N CYS A 158 -6.68 13.98 5.65
CA CYS A 158 -7.89 14.13 6.46
C CYS A 158 -8.70 15.38 6.08
N LEU A 159 -8.03 16.51 5.81
CA LEU A 159 -8.70 17.76 5.42
C LEU A 159 -9.38 17.63 4.04
N ALA A 160 -8.66 17.07 3.06
CA ALA A 160 -9.19 16.84 1.72
C ALA A 160 -10.39 15.88 1.76
N ALA A 161 -10.26 14.78 2.50
CA ALA A 161 -11.33 13.81 2.70
C ALA A 161 -12.57 14.42 3.39
N ALA A 162 -12.38 15.19 4.47
CA ALA A 162 -13.46 15.84 5.21
C ALA A 162 -14.24 16.85 4.35
N SER A 163 -13.61 17.44 3.34
CA SER A 163 -14.26 18.44 2.47
C SER A 163 -15.45 17.89 1.67
N ILE A 164 -15.46 16.58 1.41
CA ILE A 164 -16.53 15.91 0.65
C ILE A 164 -17.56 15.21 1.52
N LEU A 165 -17.34 15.13 2.85
CA LEU A 165 -18.31 14.55 3.78
C LEU A 165 -19.51 15.47 3.97
N ASP A 166 -20.69 14.90 4.16
CA ASP A 166 -21.93 15.67 4.28
C ASP A 166 -22.17 16.13 5.73
N ASP A 167 -21.83 15.28 6.70
CA ASP A 167 -22.06 15.48 8.14
C ASP A 167 -20.83 16.05 8.86
N ASP A 168 -21.03 16.99 9.79
CA ASP A 168 -19.95 17.65 10.52
C ASP A 168 -19.32 16.76 11.62
N ASP A 169 -20.11 15.89 12.27
CA ASP A 169 -19.58 14.96 13.29
C ASP A 169 -18.65 13.94 12.62
N ASP A 170 -18.99 13.46 11.43
CA ASP A 170 -18.12 12.57 10.65
C ASP A 170 -16.81 13.26 10.22
N ARG A 171 -16.84 14.57 9.92
CA ARG A 171 -15.62 15.35 9.63
C ARG A 171 -14.71 15.43 10.84
N ASP A 172 -15.28 15.71 12.01
CA ASP A 172 -14.53 15.79 13.27
C ASP A 172 -13.93 14.43 13.65
N ARG A 173 -14.71 13.34 13.49
CA ARG A 173 -14.23 11.96 13.69
C ARG A 173 -13.11 11.60 12.73
N LEU A 174 -13.23 12.00 11.46
CA LEU A 174 -12.21 11.72 10.45
C LEU A 174 -10.90 12.47 10.72
N ALA A 175 -10.97 13.71 11.22
CA ALA A 175 -9.82 14.54 11.53
C ALA A 175 -8.87 13.90 12.55
N VAL A 176 -9.41 13.09 13.46
CA VAL A 176 -8.67 12.40 14.52
C VAL A 176 -8.70 10.88 14.38
N LEU A 177 -9.08 10.33 13.22
CA LEU A 177 -9.25 8.90 13.00
C LEU A 177 -7.92 8.14 13.28
N PRO A 178 -7.85 7.31 14.33
CA PRO A 178 -6.63 6.60 14.69
C PRO A 178 -6.22 5.55 13.65
N PRO A 179 -4.93 5.17 13.59
CA PRO A 179 -4.53 3.92 12.93
C PRO A 179 -5.37 2.78 13.49
N ASP A 180 -5.78 1.80 12.66
CA ASP A 180 -6.68 0.69 13.02
C ASP A 180 -8.18 1.00 13.05
N ARG A 181 -8.62 2.19 12.64
CA ARG A 181 -10.05 2.55 12.62
C ARG A 181 -10.61 2.75 11.23
N CYS A 182 -11.89 2.43 11.10
CA CYS A 182 -12.73 2.85 9.99
C CYS A 182 -13.95 3.63 10.45
N LEU A 183 -14.50 4.39 9.52
CA LEU A 183 -15.64 5.26 9.67
C LEU A 183 -16.61 4.97 8.53
N LEU A 184 -17.87 4.72 8.86
CA LEU A 184 -18.97 4.81 7.90
C LEU A 184 -19.45 6.27 7.91
N ALA A 185 -19.54 6.88 6.73
CA ALA A 185 -19.98 8.26 6.55
C ALA A 185 -20.80 8.40 5.26
N THR A 186 -21.39 9.58 5.06
CA THR A 186 -21.95 9.98 3.76
C THR A 186 -21.09 11.07 3.15
N ALA A 187 -20.74 10.91 1.87
CA ALA A 187 -19.94 11.87 1.13
C ALA A 187 -20.64 12.22 -0.19
N SER A 188 -20.96 13.49 -0.39
CA SER A 188 -21.64 13.97 -1.60
C SER A 188 -22.89 13.15 -1.95
N GLY A 189 -23.68 12.78 -0.92
CA GLY A 189 -24.90 12.00 -1.03
C GLY A 189 -24.71 10.47 -1.09
N TRP A 190 -23.48 9.97 -1.04
CA TRP A 190 -23.17 8.54 -1.18
C TRP A 190 -22.59 7.93 0.07
N PRO A 191 -22.97 6.69 0.44
CA PRO A 191 -22.37 5.99 1.57
C PRO A 191 -20.92 5.62 1.25
N VAL A 192 -20.02 5.94 2.18
CA VAL A 192 -18.60 5.61 2.08
C VAL A 192 -18.09 4.96 3.35
N VAL A 193 -17.16 4.02 3.22
CA VAL A 193 -16.36 3.51 4.34
C VAL A 193 -14.95 4.04 4.17
N ILE A 194 -14.43 4.71 5.19
CA ILE A 194 -13.09 5.31 5.20
C ILE A 194 -12.27 4.61 6.27
N ALA A 195 -11.13 4.04 5.89
CA ALA A 195 -10.21 3.39 6.83
C ALA A 195 -8.85 4.10 6.87
N ARG A 196 -8.26 4.19 8.05
CA ARG A 196 -6.92 4.76 8.25
C ARG A 196 -5.84 3.80 7.75
N GLU A 197 -4.91 4.30 6.92
CA GLU A 197 -3.93 3.47 6.22
C GLU A 197 -2.64 4.23 5.86
N ASP A 198 -1.65 4.22 6.77
CA ASP A 198 -0.43 5.02 6.68
C ASP A 198 0.71 4.34 5.88
N GLN A 199 0.42 3.83 4.67
CA GLN A 199 1.37 3.06 3.85
C GLN A 199 2.60 3.85 3.39
N THR A 200 2.50 5.18 3.37
CA THR A 200 3.54 6.05 2.83
C THR A 200 4.34 6.76 3.92
N ALA A 201 4.26 6.29 5.18
CA ALA A 201 4.79 6.98 6.37
C ALA A 201 4.22 8.40 6.58
N GLN A 202 3.12 8.69 5.87
CA GLN A 202 2.28 9.87 6.02
C GLN A 202 0.88 9.39 6.40
N VAL A 203 0.06 10.34 6.84
CA VAL A 203 -1.37 10.12 7.01
C VAL A 203 -1.95 9.58 5.70
N GLY A 204 -2.62 8.44 5.75
CA GLY A 204 -3.33 7.89 4.61
C GLY A 204 -4.74 7.43 4.97
N LEU A 205 -5.65 7.60 4.01
CA LEU A 205 -7.06 7.21 4.13
C LEU A 205 -7.44 6.41 2.90
N GLU A 206 -8.08 5.26 3.09
CA GLU A 206 -8.61 4.48 1.99
C GLU A 206 -10.15 4.51 2.01
N PHE A 207 -10.74 4.82 0.88
CA PHE A 207 -12.17 4.93 0.66
C PHE A 207 -12.69 3.68 0.00
N MET A 208 -13.86 3.23 0.43
CA MET A 208 -14.71 2.29 -0.29
C MET A 208 -16.06 2.98 -0.53
N CYS A 209 -16.50 2.97 -1.79
CA CYS A 209 -17.75 3.59 -2.22
C CYS A 209 -18.47 2.69 -3.23
N PRO A 210 -19.77 2.87 -3.47
CA PRO A 210 -20.45 2.27 -4.61
C PRO A 210 -19.73 2.65 -5.92
N ALA A 211 -19.54 1.69 -6.83
CA ALA A 211 -18.79 1.91 -8.07
C ALA A 211 -19.38 3.03 -8.93
N GLU A 212 -20.72 3.15 -8.95
CA GLU A 212 -21.45 4.21 -9.65
C GLU A 212 -21.20 5.63 -9.11
N SER A 213 -20.78 5.74 -7.85
CA SER A 213 -20.47 7.02 -7.19
C SER A 213 -19.02 7.47 -7.37
N ALA A 214 -18.14 6.58 -7.84
CA ALA A 214 -16.69 6.81 -7.87
C ALA A 214 -16.32 8.12 -8.61
N THR A 215 -16.87 8.33 -9.80
CA THR A 215 -16.61 9.53 -10.62
C THR A 215 -17.05 10.81 -9.92
N THR A 216 -18.23 10.79 -9.28
CA THR A 216 -18.76 11.92 -8.51
C THR A 216 -17.85 12.24 -7.32
N LEU A 217 -17.50 11.24 -6.52
CA LEU A 217 -16.66 11.40 -5.33
C LEU A 217 -15.24 11.87 -5.69
N TYR A 218 -14.64 11.28 -6.72
CA TYR A 218 -13.30 11.67 -7.18
C TYR A 218 -13.29 13.10 -7.71
N THR A 219 -14.31 13.48 -8.48
CA THR A 219 -14.44 14.87 -9.00
C THR A 219 -14.63 15.86 -7.86
N ALA A 220 -15.50 15.53 -6.89
CA ALA A 220 -15.71 16.36 -5.70
C ALA A 220 -14.43 16.51 -4.86
N LEU A 221 -13.62 15.46 -4.73
CA LEU A 221 -12.31 15.52 -4.07
C LEU A 221 -11.36 16.50 -4.78
N LEU A 222 -11.29 16.45 -6.11
CA LEU A 222 -10.43 17.36 -6.88
C LEU A 222 -10.91 18.81 -6.85
N GLU A 223 -12.22 19.03 -6.88
CA GLU A 223 -12.83 20.36 -6.77
C GLU A 223 -12.61 20.94 -5.38
N LYS A 224 -13.13 20.27 -4.33
CA LYS A 224 -13.09 20.78 -2.96
C LYS A 224 -11.69 20.69 -2.33
N GLY A 225 -10.84 19.80 -2.84
CA GLY A 225 -9.41 19.74 -2.53
C GLY A 225 -8.56 20.75 -3.31
N GLY A 226 -9.16 21.68 -4.05
CA GLY A 226 -8.47 22.82 -4.68
C GLY A 226 -7.51 22.47 -5.82
N TRP A 227 -7.62 21.26 -6.39
CA TRP A 227 -6.78 20.85 -7.54
C TRP A 227 -7.17 21.62 -8.81
N LEU A 228 -8.48 21.71 -9.10
CA LEU A 228 -8.96 22.35 -10.32
C LEU A 228 -8.68 23.85 -10.32
N ASP A 229 -8.83 24.50 -9.17
CA ASP A 229 -8.47 25.92 -8.99
C ASP A 229 -6.97 26.14 -9.25
N ALA A 230 -6.11 25.22 -8.80
CA ALA A 230 -4.67 25.30 -9.03
C ALA A 230 -4.29 25.11 -10.51
N GLN A 231 -5.06 24.34 -11.29
CA GLN A 231 -4.83 24.22 -12.73
C GLN A 231 -5.34 25.44 -13.52
N ALA A 232 -6.43 26.06 -13.08
CA ALA A 232 -6.99 27.25 -13.71
C ALA A 232 -6.17 28.52 -13.41
N ALA A 233 -5.43 28.54 -12.30
CA ALA A 233 -4.55 29.64 -11.94
C ALA A 233 -3.36 29.76 -12.89
N GLN A 234 -3.14 30.95 -13.45
CA GLN A 234 -1.89 31.27 -14.14
C GLN A 234 -0.71 31.13 -13.16
N PRO A 235 0.44 30.57 -13.59
CA PRO A 235 1.60 30.45 -12.72
C PRO A 235 2.01 31.83 -12.23
N ALA A 236 1.80 32.09 -10.93
CA ALA A 236 2.22 33.33 -10.31
C ALA A 236 3.76 33.44 -10.39
N PRO A 237 4.31 34.63 -10.66
CA PRO A 237 5.76 34.83 -10.60
C PRO A 237 6.27 34.46 -9.20
N PRO A 238 7.49 33.89 -9.10
CA PRO A 238 8.05 33.47 -7.81
C PRO A 238 8.13 34.67 -6.86
N SER A 239 7.29 34.65 -5.82
CA SER A 239 7.31 35.68 -4.78
C SER A 239 8.43 35.40 -3.77
N PRO A 240 9.10 36.44 -3.25
CA PRO A 240 10.17 36.27 -2.27
C PRO A 240 9.60 35.86 -0.91
N GLY A 241 9.83 34.59 -0.55
CA GLY A 241 9.78 34.07 0.82
C GLY A 241 8.38 33.91 1.44
N PRO A 242 8.14 32.86 2.25
CA PRO A 242 6.90 32.73 3.00
C PRO A 242 6.89 33.72 4.18
N THR A 243 5.85 34.54 4.27
CA THR A 243 5.52 35.28 5.50
C THR A 243 5.05 34.28 6.57
N PRO A 244 5.68 34.19 7.74
CA PRO A 244 5.21 33.34 8.82
C PRO A 244 3.87 33.88 9.36
N GLY A 245 2.80 33.09 9.27
CA GLY A 245 1.55 33.36 10.01
C GLY A 245 0.25 33.52 9.21
N ALA A 246 0.26 33.42 7.87
CA ALA A 246 -0.97 33.57 7.08
C ALA A 246 -1.10 32.56 5.94
N ARG A 247 -1.54 31.34 6.27
CA ARG A 247 -2.31 30.44 5.40
C ARG A 247 -2.74 29.22 6.23
N ARG A 248 -4.02 29.12 6.57
CA ARG A 248 -4.66 27.80 6.55
C ARG A 248 -4.63 27.40 5.08
N ALA A 249 -3.54 26.77 4.64
CA ALA A 249 -3.45 26.31 3.27
C ALA A 249 -4.57 25.29 3.08
N ALA A 250 -5.58 25.63 2.28
CA ALA A 250 -6.48 24.64 1.73
C ALA A 250 -5.60 23.49 1.22
N ALA A 251 -5.83 22.26 1.69
CA ALA A 251 -5.02 21.13 1.25
C ALA A 251 -5.11 21.05 -0.27
N THR A 252 -4.04 21.36 -0.98
CA THR A 252 -3.98 21.19 -2.43
C THR A 252 -3.85 19.69 -2.70
N LEU A 253 -4.99 19.04 -2.86
CA LEU A 253 -5.09 17.67 -3.32
C LEU A 253 -4.59 17.59 -4.76
N ARG A 254 -3.94 16.50 -5.13
CA ARG A 254 -3.46 16.24 -6.49
C ARG A 254 -3.71 14.78 -6.89
N PRO A 255 -4.11 14.48 -8.13
CA PRO A 255 -4.02 13.13 -8.68
C PRO A 255 -2.58 12.62 -8.64
N ILE A 256 -2.37 11.45 -8.06
CA ILE A 256 -1.06 10.78 -8.04
C ILE A 256 -1.19 9.40 -8.67
N GLY A 257 -0.13 8.97 -9.35
CA GLY A 257 -0.03 7.66 -9.96
C GLY A 257 0.81 6.69 -9.15
N TRP A 258 0.87 5.46 -9.66
CA TRP A 258 1.61 4.34 -9.10
C TRP A 258 3.06 4.66 -8.80
N HIS A 259 3.78 5.41 -9.64
CA HIS A 259 5.21 5.66 -9.43
C HIS A 259 5.48 6.47 -8.17
N ALA A 260 4.75 7.57 -7.95
CA ALA A 260 4.90 8.39 -6.76
C ALA A 260 4.54 7.60 -5.49
N PHE A 261 3.44 6.84 -5.55
CA PHE A 261 3.03 5.95 -4.46
C PHE A 261 4.06 4.86 -4.18
N ASN A 262 4.58 4.20 -5.22
CA ASN A 262 5.55 3.11 -5.12
C ASN A 262 6.85 3.57 -4.46
N THR A 263 7.36 4.73 -4.85
CA THR A 263 8.51 5.35 -4.17
C THR A 263 8.19 5.62 -2.69
N ALA A 264 7.05 6.24 -2.41
CA ALA A 264 6.69 6.65 -1.06
C ALA A 264 6.44 5.47 -0.11
N ARG A 265 5.87 4.36 -0.60
CA ARG A 265 5.59 3.14 0.19
C ARG A 265 6.84 2.29 0.42
N ILE A 266 7.78 2.26 -0.55
CA ILE A 266 9.08 1.59 -0.36
C ILE A 266 9.85 2.32 0.74
N GLU A 267 9.99 3.64 0.65
CA GLU A 267 10.64 4.45 1.69
C GLU A 267 10.03 4.24 3.08
N ALA A 268 8.71 4.07 3.14
CA ALA A 268 7.97 3.84 4.37
C ALA A 268 8.12 2.43 4.96
N GLY A 269 8.67 1.48 4.20
CA GLY A 269 8.79 0.08 4.60
C GLY A 269 7.52 -0.73 4.45
N THR A 270 6.66 -0.39 3.49
CA THR A 270 5.37 -1.07 3.27
C THR A 270 5.46 -2.00 2.05
N PRO A 271 5.58 -3.32 2.26
CA PRO A 271 5.52 -4.28 1.16
C PRO A 271 4.08 -4.55 0.72
N LEU A 272 3.90 -4.96 -0.53
CA LEU A 272 2.60 -5.24 -1.14
C LEU A 272 2.48 -6.71 -1.58
N TYR A 273 1.31 -7.31 -1.32
CA TYR A 273 0.98 -8.64 -1.82
C TYR A 273 0.91 -8.66 -3.35
N ASN A 274 1.30 -9.79 -3.96
CA ASN A 274 1.56 -9.99 -5.40
C ASN A 274 2.67 -9.12 -6.01
N ILE A 275 3.42 -8.37 -5.20
CA ILE A 275 4.60 -7.61 -5.64
C ILE A 275 5.83 -8.04 -4.84
N ASP A 276 5.78 -7.87 -3.52
CA ASP A 276 6.91 -8.13 -2.62
C ASP A 276 6.85 -9.54 -2.01
N PHE A 277 5.65 -10.06 -1.84
CA PHE A 277 5.37 -11.42 -1.39
C PHE A 277 4.06 -11.88 -2.03
N GLY A 278 3.77 -13.17 -2.00
CA GLY A 278 2.64 -13.70 -2.78
C GLY A 278 2.18 -15.09 -2.36
N PRO A 279 1.47 -15.80 -3.25
CA PRO A 279 0.85 -17.09 -2.92
C PRO A 279 1.83 -18.21 -2.57
N ASP A 280 3.08 -18.07 -3.01
CA ASP A 280 4.15 -19.00 -2.65
C ASP A 280 4.84 -18.66 -1.33
N SER A 281 4.52 -17.53 -0.71
CA SER A 281 5.14 -17.09 0.53
C SER A 281 4.47 -17.68 1.77
N LEU A 282 5.28 -17.94 2.79
CA LEU A 282 4.82 -18.21 4.16
C LEU A 282 4.83 -16.90 4.97
N PRO A 283 3.96 -16.71 5.98
CA PRO A 283 3.87 -15.47 6.75
C PRO A 283 5.22 -14.97 7.31
N ALA A 284 6.06 -15.87 7.81
CA ALA A 284 7.36 -15.54 8.39
C ALA A 284 8.39 -15.00 7.36
N GLU A 285 8.10 -15.11 6.07
CA GLU A 285 8.99 -14.67 4.99
C GLU A 285 8.70 -13.22 4.56
N THR A 286 7.58 -12.63 5.01
CA THR A 286 7.02 -11.39 4.43
C THR A 286 7.51 -10.09 5.07
N GLY A 287 8.15 -10.15 6.23
CA GLY A 287 8.50 -8.96 7.03
C GLY A 287 7.30 -8.22 7.65
N VAL A 288 6.07 -8.70 7.47
CA VAL A 288 4.83 -8.11 8.05
C VAL A 288 4.08 -9.10 8.95
N PHE A 289 4.78 -10.13 9.44
CA PHE A 289 4.22 -11.19 10.27
C PHE A 289 3.48 -10.66 11.51
N ASP A 290 4.15 -9.78 12.28
CA ASP A 290 3.65 -9.31 13.59
C ASP A 290 2.35 -8.50 13.49
N ASP A 291 2.11 -7.87 12.34
CA ASP A 291 0.90 -7.08 12.07
C ASP A 291 -0.28 -7.96 11.59
N ARG A 292 0.00 -9.18 11.10
CA ARG A 292 -0.96 -10.02 10.38
C ARG A 292 -1.34 -11.29 11.14
N VAL A 293 -0.52 -11.73 12.08
CA VAL A 293 -0.68 -13.01 12.77
C VAL A 293 -0.83 -12.80 14.27
N CYS A 294 -1.97 -13.20 14.81
CA CYS A 294 -2.15 -13.36 16.25
C CYS A 294 -1.69 -14.77 16.66
N LEU A 295 -0.65 -14.82 17.49
CA LEU A 295 -0.12 -16.08 18.03
C LEU A 295 -0.87 -16.56 19.27
N THR A 296 -1.66 -15.70 19.90
CA THR A 296 -2.33 -15.96 21.18
C THR A 296 -3.80 -16.34 21.03
N LYS A 297 -4.37 -16.26 19.81
CA LYS A 297 -5.74 -16.72 19.52
C LYS A 297 -5.82 -18.25 19.41
N GLY A 298 -7.05 -18.75 19.40
CA GLY A 298 -7.36 -20.17 19.17
C GLY A 298 -7.04 -20.65 17.75
N CYS A 299 -7.35 -21.91 17.49
CA CYS A 299 -7.04 -22.62 16.25
C CYS A 299 -7.53 -21.88 14.99
N TYR A 300 -6.64 -21.67 14.02
CA TYR A 300 -7.00 -21.23 12.67
C TYR A 300 -6.33 -22.06 11.57
N LEU A 301 -6.88 -21.98 10.35
CA LEU A 301 -6.36 -22.72 9.20
C LEU A 301 -4.87 -22.38 8.92
N GLY A 302 -4.02 -23.42 8.89
CA GLY A 302 -2.59 -23.27 8.64
C GLY A 302 -1.74 -22.89 9.87
N GLN A 303 -2.34 -22.67 11.04
CA GLN A 303 -1.63 -22.23 12.25
C GLN A 303 -0.49 -23.14 12.67
N GLU A 304 -0.63 -24.47 12.56
CA GLU A 304 0.42 -25.41 13.01
C GLU A 304 1.76 -25.13 12.31
N ILE A 305 1.71 -24.86 11.00
CA ILE A 305 2.91 -24.56 10.21
C ILE A 305 3.47 -23.18 10.62
N VAL A 306 2.59 -22.19 10.78
CA VAL A 306 2.98 -20.83 11.18
C VAL A 306 3.64 -20.83 12.56
N ALA A 307 3.02 -21.48 13.56
CA ALA A 307 3.55 -21.59 14.92
C ALA A 307 4.88 -22.35 14.95
N ARG A 308 5.00 -23.43 14.17
CA ARG A 308 6.25 -24.21 14.05
C ARG A 308 7.38 -23.38 13.43
N MET A 309 7.08 -22.62 12.39
CA MET A 309 8.07 -21.75 11.74
C MET A 309 8.53 -20.64 12.69
N HIS A 310 7.60 -20.00 13.39
CA HIS A 310 7.90 -18.96 14.36
C HIS A 310 8.79 -19.50 15.50
N ALA A 311 8.45 -20.68 16.05
CA ALA A 311 9.23 -21.29 17.13
C ALA A 311 10.64 -21.74 16.71
N ARG A 312 10.88 -22.04 15.44
CA ARG A 312 12.15 -22.60 14.94
C ARG A 312 12.99 -21.64 14.09
N GLY A 313 12.46 -20.46 13.73
CA GLY A 313 13.11 -19.51 12.84
C GLY A 313 13.30 -19.99 11.39
N GLN A 314 12.61 -21.08 10.99
CA GLN A 314 12.82 -21.80 9.73
C GLN A 314 12.01 -21.19 8.57
N ALA A 315 12.40 -20.01 8.11
CA ALA A 315 11.96 -19.44 6.83
C ALA A 315 12.91 -19.92 5.71
N ARG A 316 12.43 -20.13 4.47
CA ARG A 316 13.33 -20.49 3.35
C ARG A 316 13.94 -19.28 2.68
N ARG A 317 13.25 -18.14 2.78
CA ARG A 317 13.66 -16.82 2.33
C ARG A 317 13.09 -15.77 3.29
N ARG A 318 13.61 -14.55 3.25
CA ARG A 318 13.08 -13.42 3.99
C ARG A 318 13.04 -12.18 3.12
N LEU A 319 11.96 -11.42 3.22
CA LEU A 319 11.88 -10.09 2.65
C LEU A 319 12.75 -9.14 3.47
N VAL A 320 13.67 -8.46 2.81
CA VAL A 320 14.58 -7.48 3.40
C VAL A 320 14.52 -6.17 2.63
N ALA A 321 14.88 -5.09 3.31
CA ALA A 321 15.18 -3.81 2.67
C ALA A 321 16.68 -3.71 2.42
N ILE A 322 17.07 -3.20 1.26
CA ILE A 322 18.47 -2.98 0.89
C ILE A 322 18.62 -1.52 0.46
N ARG A 323 19.63 -0.86 1.03
CA ARG A 323 20.07 0.47 0.59
C ARG A 323 21.32 0.30 -0.24
N LEU A 324 21.30 0.75 -1.48
CA LEU A 324 22.44 0.66 -2.39
C LEU A 324 23.33 1.90 -2.28
N ASP A 325 24.60 1.71 -2.59
CA ASP A 325 25.54 2.80 -2.77
C ASP A 325 25.12 3.64 -3.98
N ARG A 326 25.36 4.96 -3.89
CA ARG A 326 25.17 5.82 -5.05
C ARG A 326 26.31 5.62 -6.04
N SER A 327 26.15 4.66 -6.95
CA SER A 327 26.97 4.61 -8.15
C SER A 327 26.43 5.63 -9.16
N ILE A 328 27.14 6.74 -9.31
CA ILE A 328 26.91 7.69 -10.40
C ILE A 328 27.69 7.14 -11.61
N PRO A 329 27.06 6.91 -12.78
CA PRO A 329 27.77 6.48 -13.98
C PRO A 329 29.03 7.32 -14.25
N ILE A 330 30.20 6.68 -14.37
CA ILE A 330 31.47 7.36 -14.67
C ILE A 330 31.54 7.62 -16.18
N GLY A 331 31.36 8.88 -16.58
CA GLY A 331 31.68 9.38 -17.93
C GLY A 331 30.50 10.05 -18.67
N GLY A 332 30.74 11.25 -19.19
CA GLY A 332 30.04 11.76 -20.39
C GLY A 332 29.14 12.99 -20.27
N GLY A 333 29.16 13.76 -19.18
CA GLY A 333 28.43 15.02 -19.15
C GLY A 333 29.17 16.11 -19.94
N THR A 334 28.74 16.43 -21.16
CA THR A 334 28.93 17.79 -21.68
C THR A 334 28.05 18.73 -20.84
N PRO A 335 28.29 20.07 -20.83
CA PRO A 335 27.41 21.01 -20.13
C PRO A 335 25.91 20.88 -20.47
N ASP A 336 25.60 20.29 -21.63
CA ASP A 336 24.24 20.08 -22.14
C ASP A 336 23.63 18.70 -21.79
N THR A 337 24.35 17.81 -21.10
CA THR A 337 23.81 16.50 -20.69
C THR A 337 23.38 16.55 -19.22
N PRO A 338 22.15 16.14 -18.87
CA PRO A 338 21.76 16.05 -17.47
C PRO A 338 22.73 15.13 -16.70
N PRO A 339 23.02 15.44 -15.42
CA PRO A 339 23.91 14.60 -14.62
C PRO A 339 23.37 13.16 -14.60
N PRO A 340 24.26 12.15 -14.71
CA PRO A 340 23.81 10.78 -14.83
C PRO A 340 23.08 10.34 -13.57
N SER A 341 21.88 9.79 -13.74
CA SER A 341 21.02 9.34 -12.64
C SER A 341 21.65 8.14 -11.91
N PRO A 342 21.45 8.02 -10.59
CA PRO A 342 21.83 6.82 -9.86
C PRO A 342 21.16 5.58 -10.47
N ARG A 343 21.88 4.46 -10.47
CA ARG A 343 21.35 3.19 -11.02
C ARG A 343 20.33 2.58 -10.08
N GLN A 344 19.11 2.35 -10.57
CA GLN A 344 18.05 1.66 -9.86
C GLN A 344 18.00 0.19 -10.32
N PRO A 345 17.90 -0.79 -9.40
CA PRO A 345 17.74 -2.19 -9.79
C PRO A 345 16.33 -2.46 -10.33
N GLU A 346 16.21 -3.39 -11.28
CA GLU A 346 14.92 -3.82 -11.82
C GLU A 346 14.29 -4.92 -10.95
N THR A 347 12.96 -5.05 -10.99
CA THR A 347 12.29 -6.20 -10.37
C THR A 347 12.80 -7.49 -11.00
N GLY A 348 13.14 -8.47 -10.18
CA GLY A 348 13.78 -9.72 -10.58
C GLY A 348 15.30 -9.67 -10.64
N ALA A 349 15.92 -8.49 -10.50
CA ALA A 349 17.38 -8.38 -10.47
C ALA A 349 17.99 -9.27 -9.38
N ALA A 350 19.03 -10.02 -9.76
CA ALA A 350 19.70 -10.95 -8.87
C ALA A 350 20.42 -10.21 -7.74
N VAL A 351 20.18 -10.65 -6.51
CA VAL A 351 20.96 -10.24 -5.33
C VAL A 351 22.03 -11.29 -5.10
N ARG A 352 23.29 -10.87 -4.99
CA ARG A 352 24.45 -11.73 -4.74
C ARG A 352 25.17 -11.28 -3.48
N ALA A 353 25.90 -12.19 -2.85
CA ALA A 353 26.70 -11.85 -1.67
C ALA A 353 27.94 -11.04 -2.12
N ALA A 354 28.25 -9.95 -1.41
CA ALA A 354 29.36 -9.07 -1.81
C ALA A 354 30.75 -9.74 -1.66
N ASP A 355 30.85 -10.77 -0.82
CA ASP A 355 32.03 -11.62 -0.65
C ASP A 355 32.20 -12.65 -1.79
N ASN A 356 31.15 -12.89 -2.59
CA ASN A 356 31.18 -13.78 -3.74
C ASN A 356 30.25 -13.29 -4.88
N PRO A 357 30.57 -12.18 -5.57
CA PRO A 357 29.71 -11.62 -6.61
C PRO A 357 29.55 -12.51 -7.85
N ALA A 358 30.44 -13.47 -8.07
CA ALA A 358 30.38 -14.43 -9.17
C ALA A 358 29.61 -15.72 -8.82
N GLY A 359 29.28 -15.93 -7.54
CA GLY A 359 28.53 -17.09 -7.06
C GLY A 359 27.03 -16.97 -7.33
N ASP A 360 26.26 -18.02 -7.06
CA ASP A 360 24.82 -18.07 -7.31
C ASP A 360 24.03 -16.95 -6.61
N PRO A 361 22.90 -16.47 -7.18
CA PRO A 361 22.06 -15.49 -6.53
C PRO A 361 21.53 -15.99 -5.19
N ILE A 362 21.66 -15.16 -4.16
CA ILE A 362 21.09 -15.39 -2.82
C ILE A 362 19.65 -14.88 -2.73
N GLY A 363 19.15 -14.21 -3.78
CA GLY A 363 17.81 -13.64 -3.79
C GLY A 363 17.52 -12.84 -5.05
N ALA A 364 16.38 -12.18 -5.06
CA ALA A 364 15.97 -11.29 -6.13
C ALA A 364 15.23 -10.06 -5.59
N VAL A 365 15.45 -8.92 -6.26
CA VAL A 365 14.73 -7.67 -6.00
C VAL A 365 13.25 -7.84 -6.34
N THR A 366 12.36 -7.40 -5.46
CA THR A 366 10.90 -7.40 -5.71
C THR A 366 10.41 -6.02 -6.11
N SER A 367 10.89 -4.99 -5.43
CA SER A 367 10.51 -3.59 -5.65
C SER A 367 11.70 -2.68 -5.47
N SER A 368 11.77 -1.59 -6.23
CA SER A 368 12.83 -0.60 -6.09
C SER A 368 12.33 0.82 -6.36
N ALA A 369 13.08 1.80 -5.85
CA ALA A 369 12.90 3.21 -6.16
C ALA A 369 14.20 3.99 -5.93
N LEU A 370 14.34 5.12 -6.62
CA LEU A 370 15.26 6.18 -6.21
C LEU A 370 14.57 7.01 -5.12
N SER A 371 15.11 7.02 -3.90
CA SER A 371 14.48 7.69 -2.75
C SER A 371 14.81 9.19 -2.73
N PRO A 372 13.85 10.11 -2.97
CA PRO A 372 14.13 11.54 -2.91
C PRO A 372 14.48 11.99 -1.49
N MET A 373 13.94 11.34 -0.46
CA MET A 373 14.23 11.69 0.94
C MET A 373 15.61 11.24 1.42
N LEU A 374 16.19 10.25 0.73
CA LEU A 374 17.58 9.87 0.90
C LEU A 374 18.44 10.43 -0.23
N GLY A 375 18.04 11.56 -0.84
CA GLY A 375 18.80 12.30 -1.86
C GLY A 375 19.04 11.54 -3.17
N GLN A 376 18.07 10.76 -3.64
CA GLN A 376 18.14 9.88 -4.81
C GLN A 376 19.00 8.62 -4.59
N THR A 377 19.21 8.21 -3.33
CA THR A 377 19.82 6.90 -3.06
C THR A 377 18.89 5.78 -3.54
N PRO A 378 19.37 4.80 -4.31
CA PRO A 378 18.55 3.65 -4.69
C PRO A 378 18.26 2.78 -3.47
N VAL A 379 16.99 2.42 -3.31
CA VAL A 379 16.49 1.54 -2.25
C VAL A 379 15.60 0.48 -2.86
N CYS A 380 15.60 -0.72 -2.28
CA CYS A 380 14.76 -1.81 -2.75
C CYS A 380 14.31 -2.74 -1.64
N PHE A 381 13.25 -3.50 -1.92
CA PHE A 381 12.94 -4.74 -1.24
C PHE A 381 13.44 -5.92 -2.05
N ALA A 382 13.87 -6.97 -1.36
CA ALA A 382 14.31 -8.21 -1.98
C ALA A 382 13.97 -9.42 -1.12
N MET A 383 13.66 -10.54 -1.78
CA MET A 383 13.54 -11.83 -1.12
C MET A 383 14.91 -12.52 -1.16
N VAL A 384 15.54 -12.69 0.00
CA VAL A 384 16.90 -13.28 0.13
C VAL A 384 16.90 -14.55 0.98
N THR A 385 17.95 -15.36 0.90
CA THR A 385 18.13 -16.51 1.78
C THR A 385 18.31 -16.07 3.25
N PRO A 386 17.87 -16.87 4.24
CA PRO A 386 17.86 -16.46 5.64
C PRO A 386 19.25 -16.16 6.20
N ASP A 387 20.28 -16.88 5.75
CA ASP A 387 21.68 -16.70 6.15
C ASP A 387 22.29 -15.37 5.69
N ARG A 388 21.61 -14.66 4.78
CA ARG A 388 22.02 -13.34 4.26
C ARG A 388 20.97 -12.25 4.50
N SER A 389 20.09 -12.46 5.48
CA SER A 389 18.97 -11.56 5.78
C SER A 389 19.20 -10.62 6.97
N ASP A 390 20.32 -10.80 7.69
CA ASP A 390 20.63 -9.99 8.86
C ASP A 390 21.06 -8.57 8.47
N ALA A 391 20.77 -7.62 9.35
CA ALA A 391 21.19 -6.23 9.20
C ALA A 391 22.70 -6.12 8.93
N ASP A 392 23.09 -5.11 8.18
CA ASP A 392 24.48 -4.82 7.83
C ASP A 392 25.16 -5.88 6.92
N THR A 393 24.43 -6.91 6.46
CA THR A 393 24.93 -7.86 5.47
C THR A 393 25.21 -7.15 4.15
N PRO A 394 26.46 -7.19 3.63
CA PRO A 394 26.82 -6.56 2.37
C PRO A 394 26.39 -7.43 1.18
N VAL A 395 25.80 -6.79 0.17
CA VAL A 395 25.28 -7.44 -1.04
C VAL A 395 25.69 -6.68 -2.28
N GLU A 396 25.61 -7.35 -3.42
CA GLU A 396 25.75 -6.77 -4.75
C GLU A 396 24.51 -7.08 -5.59
N ILE A 397 24.00 -6.08 -6.30
CA ILE A 397 22.79 -6.18 -7.11
C ILE A 397 23.10 -5.72 -8.53
N ASP A 398 22.62 -6.47 -9.51
CA ASP A 398 22.70 -6.04 -10.90
C ASP A 398 21.71 -4.90 -11.19
N CYS A 399 22.24 -3.76 -11.63
CA CYS A 399 21.49 -2.59 -12.03
C CYS A 399 21.80 -2.26 -13.49
N GLN A 400 21.08 -2.92 -14.41
CA GLN A 400 21.21 -2.73 -15.85
C GLN A 400 22.62 -3.04 -16.38
N GLY A 401 23.14 -4.23 -16.04
CA GLY A 401 24.45 -4.70 -16.48
C GLY A 401 25.62 -4.10 -15.70
N SER A 402 25.35 -3.45 -14.56
CA SER A 402 26.37 -2.92 -13.65
C SER A 402 26.07 -3.38 -12.23
N SER A 403 27.04 -4.04 -11.60
CA SER A 403 26.93 -4.43 -10.19
C SER A 403 27.03 -3.21 -9.28
N VAL A 404 26.05 -3.03 -8.39
CA VAL A 404 26.03 -1.96 -7.40
C VAL A 404 25.99 -2.59 -6.01
N ARG A 405 26.91 -2.15 -5.15
CA ARG A 405 26.96 -2.58 -3.76
C ARG A 405 25.80 -2.01 -2.95
N GLY A 406 25.39 -2.74 -1.93
CA GLY A 406 24.38 -2.30 -0.99
C GLY A 406 24.47 -3.06 0.33
N VAL A 407 23.63 -2.65 1.26
CA VAL A 407 23.62 -3.20 2.62
C VAL A 407 22.19 -3.49 3.04
N VAL A 408 21.98 -4.67 3.61
CA VAL A 408 20.70 -5.08 4.21
C VAL A 408 20.39 -4.18 5.42
N GLN A 409 19.18 -3.63 5.47
CA GLN A 409 18.72 -2.73 6.52
C GLN A 409 18.09 -3.51 7.68
N PRO A 410 18.12 -2.98 8.92
CA PRO A 410 17.58 -3.66 10.10
C PRO A 410 16.06 -3.79 10.13
N SER A 411 15.36 -3.03 9.30
CA SER A 411 13.91 -3.13 9.10
C SER A 411 13.57 -2.79 7.66
N LEU A 412 12.34 -3.08 7.25
CA LEU A 412 11.86 -2.65 5.93
C LEU A 412 11.81 -1.11 5.77
N ARG A 413 11.79 -0.35 6.86
CA ARG A 413 11.62 1.11 6.81
C ARG A 413 12.94 1.81 6.51
N PHE A 414 12.95 2.69 5.52
CA PHE A 414 14.07 3.59 5.23
C PHE A 414 13.91 4.96 5.90
N LEU A 415 12.67 5.40 6.12
CA LEU A 415 12.35 6.64 6.82
C LEU A 415 11.94 6.34 8.27
N VAL A 416 12.55 7.05 9.20
CA VAL A 416 12.15 7.04 10.61
C VAL A 416 10.91 7.94 10.76
N ARG A 417 9.84 7.43 11.39
CA ARG A 417 8.69 8.27 11.76
C ARG A 417 9.19 9.28 12.80
N PRO A 418 9.00 10.59 12.65
CA PRO A 418 9.19 11.49 13.77
C PRO A 418 8.28 11.00 14.90
N GLU A 419 8.82 10.85 16.12
CA GLU A 419 7.99 10.49 17.27
C GLU A 419 6.81 11.46 17.35
N PRO A 420 5.60 10.98 17.70
CA PRO A 420 4.54 11.91 18.06
C PRO A 420 5.07 12.79 19.20
N SER A 421 5.18 14.09 18.95
CA SER A 421 5.45 15.09 20.00
C SER A 421 4.58 14.74 21.20
N PRO A 422 5.12 14.67 22.43
CA PRO A 422 4.33 14.34 23.60
C PRO A 422 3.22 15.36 23.73
N ALA A 423 2.03 15.00 23.25
CA ALA A 423 0.81 15.69 23.58
C ALA A 423 0.73 15.64 25.10
N THR A 424 0.77 16.82 25.71
CA THR A 424 0.39 17.05 27.09
C THR A 424 -0.90 16.30 27.34
N ARG A 425 -0.81 15.15 28.05
CA ARG A 425 -1.98 14.50 28.60
C ARG A 425 -2.65 15.51 29.54
N PRO A 426 -3.96 15.79 29.40
CA PRO A 426 -4.70 16.38 30.50
C PRO A 426 -4.71 15.43 31.71
#